data_AF-A0A9D5C187-F1
#
_entry.id   AF-A0A9D5C187-F1
#
_cell.length_a   1.000
_cell.length_b   1.000
_cell.length_c   1.000
_cell.angle_alpha   90.00
_cell.angle_beta   90.00
_cell.angle_gamma   90.00
#
_symmetry.space_group_name_H-M   'P 1'
#
loop_
_entity.id
_entity.type
_entity.pdbx_description
1 polymer ?
#
loop_
_entity_poly.entity_id
_entity_poly.type
_entity_poly.pdbx_seq_one_letter_code
_entity_poly.pdbx_strand_id
1 'polypeptide(L)'
;MPPSTPTWNDYNHSKSFTYKILAREGTPMPPNNSTHKIALLNTQNKINGYIKWSINNISLVLPSTPHLGSIKYGMQDALHAGKPPEDFPSNYDVMIPPINPNSTQGNNVYKIEFNSTIDVILQNACALSVNVSEIHPWHLHGHDFWVLGYGEGRFGDTDIARFNLKNPPLRNTVVIFPFGWTAIRFVANNPGVWAFHCHIEPHLHMGMGVIFSEGVELVGNIPSEALTCGATGKMLINHHH
;
A
#
# COMPACT_ATOMS: atom_id res chain seq x y z
N MET A 1 -20.27 -23.11 31.42
CA MET A 1 -19.04 -23.22 30.61
C MET A 1 -18.95 -21.99 29.73
N PRO A 2 -17.88 -21.18 29.79
CA PRO A 2 -17.69 -20.11 28.82
C PRO A 2 -17.57 -20.71 27.41
N PRO A 3 -17.99 -19.98 26.35
CA PRO A 3 -17.83 -20.46 24.98
C PRO A 3 -16.35 -20.69 24.65
N SER A 4 -16.05 -21.74 23.89
CA SER A 4 -14.71 -22.00 23.39
C SER A 4 -14.23 -20.86 22.51
N THR A 5 -13.03 -20.33 22.77
CA THR A 5 -12.43 -19.30 21.92
C THR A 5 -12.11 -19.86 20.53
N PRO A 6 -12.28 -19.07 19.45
CA PRO A 6 -11.87 -19.48 18.11
C PRO A 6 -10.39 -19.85 18.06
N THR A 7 -10.01 -20.78 17.18
CA THR A 7 -8.60 -21.14 16.98
C THR A 7 -7.89 -20.06 16.17
N TRP A 8 -6.61 -19.82 16.47
CA TRP A 8 -5.83 -18.71 15.87
C TRP A 8 -5.69 -18.79 14.34
N ASN A 9 -5.76 -20.00 13.78
CA ASN A 9 -5.59 -20.31 12.37
C ASN A 9 -6.92 -20.63 11.65
N ASP A 10 -8.08 -20.45 12.29
CA ASP A 10 -9.37 -20.55 11.61
C ASP A 10 -9.64 -19.27 10.80
N TYR A 11 -9.01 -19.21 9.63
CA TYR A 11 -9.21 -18.12 8.69
C TYR A 11 -10.63 -18.11 8.10
N ASN A 12 -11.34 -19.25 8.08
CA ASN A 12 -12.74 -19.28 7.63
C ASN A 12 -13.64 -18.53 8.61
N HIS A 13 -13.48 -18.75 9.92
CA HIS A 13 -14.15 -17.97 10.95
C HIS A 13 -13.83 -16.48 10.82
N SER A 14 -12.54 -16.14 10.68
CA SER A 14 -12.08 -14.76 10.52
C SER A 14 -12.69 -14.06 9.31
N LYS A 15 -12.68 -14.72 8.14
CA LYS A 15 -13.29 -14.23 6.89
C LYS A 15 -14.81 -14.08 7.04
N SER A 16 -15.48 -15.02 7.70
CA SER A 16 -16.93 -14.97 7.92
C SER A 16 -17.38 -13.77 8.73
N PHE A 17 -16.52 -13.24 9.61
CA PHE A 17 -16.75 -11.99 10.32
C PHE A 17 -16.42 -10.79 9.43
N THR A 18 -15.22 -10.74 8.87
CA THR A 18 -14.73 -9.60 8.07
C THR A 18 -15.64 -9.29 6.88
N TYR A 19 -16.12 -10.31 6.17
CA TYR A 19 -16.91 -10.14 4.94
C TYR A 19 -18.35 -9.68 5.21
N LYS A 20 -18.81 -9.67 6.47
CA LYS A 20 -20.12 -9.14 6.86
C LYS A 20 -20.11 -7.62 7.07
N ILE A 21 -18.94 -7.00 7.12
CA ILE A 21 -18.83 -5.56 7.35
C ILE A 21 -19.27 -4.83 6.08
N LEU A 22 -20.38 -4.10 6.18
CA LEU A 22 -20.97 -3.32 5.10
C LEU A 22 -21.12 -1.87 5.56
N ALA A 23 -21.16 -0.95 4.60
CA ALA A 23 -21.47 0.44 4.90
C ALA A 23 -22.90 0.57 5.47
N ARG A 24 -23.07 1.52 6.39
CA ARG A 24 -24.40 1.94 6.85
C ARG A 24 -25.12 2.66 5.71
N GLU A 25 -26.44 2.55 5.66
CA GLU A 25 -27.27 3.35 4.75
C GLU A 25 -26.95 4.85 4.87
N GLY A 26 -26.84 5.53 3.73
CA GLY A 26 -26.42 6.94 3.64
C GLY A 26 -24.91 7.18 3.59
N THR A 27 -24.08 6.16 3.76
CA THR A 27 -22.62 6.27 3.52
C THR A 27 -22.36 6.54 2.04
N PRO A 28 -21.41 7.43 1.68
CA PRO A 28 -21.04 7.68 0.28
C PRO A 28 -20.70 6.37 -0.45
N MET A 29 -21.25 6.20 -1.64
CA MET A 29 -20.92 5.08 -2.53
C MET A 29 -19.62 5.38 -3.30
N PRO A 30 -18.84 4.34 -3.66
CA PRO A 30 -17.67 4.55 -4.51
C PRO A 30 -18.08 5.08 -5.88
N PRO A 31 -17.19 5.82 -6.59
CA PRO A 31 -17.34 6.02 -8.01
C PRO A 31 -17.48 4.66 -8.72
N ASN A 32 -18.31 4.57 -9.76
CA ASN A 32 -18.59 3.29 -10.44
C ASN A 32 -17.37 2.70 -11.13
N ASN A 33 -16.51 3.55 -11.70
CA ASN A 33 -15.32 3.15 -12.44
C ASN A 33 -14.06 3.70 -11.78
N SER A 34 -12.98 2.93 -11.81
CA SER A 34 -11.64 3.42 -11.54
C SER A 34 -11.05 4.03 -12.80
N THR A 35 -10.29 5.12 -12.66
CA THR A 35 -9.47 5.68 -13.75
C THR A 35 -8.17 4.91 -13.90
N HIS A 36 -7.66 4.33 -12.81
CA HIS A 36 -6.39 3.60 -12.79
C HIS A 36 -6.42 2.43 -11.79
N LYS A 37 -5.64 1.39 -12.07
CA LYS A 37 -5.50 0.19 -11.22
C LYS A 37 -4.02 -0.04 -10.91
N ILE A 38 -3.71 -0.27 -9.64
CA ILE A 38 -2.37 -0.62 -9.15
C ILE A 38 -2.46 -1.95 -8.42
N ALA A 39 -1.66 -2.93 -8.82
CA ALA A 39 -1.56 -4.22 -8.14
C ALA A 39 -0.24 -4.30 -7.37
N LEU A 40 -0.34 -4.57 -6.06
CA LEU A 40 0.78 -4.58 -5.12
C LEU A 40 0.97 -6.01 -4.60
N LEU A 41 1.99 -6.69 -5.12
CA LEU A 41 2.41 -8.01 -4.66
C LEU A 41 3.22 -7.88 -3.36
N ASN A 42 2.76 -8.56 -2.31
CA ASN A 42 3.34 -8.56 -0.98
C ASN A 42 4.25 -9.79 -0.84
N THR A 43 5.55 -9.59 -0.67
CA THR A 43 6.50 -10.71 -0.54
C THR A 43 7.50 -10.49 0.60
N GLN A 44 7.88 -11.60 1.23
CA GLN A 44 9.06 -11.66 2.07
C GLN A 44 10.26 -12.08 1.22
N ASN A 45 11.33 -11.30 1.27
CA ASN A 45 12.49 -11.40 0.40
C ASN A 45 13.80 -11.35 1.20
N LYS A 46 14.92 -11.47 0.49
CA LYS A 46 16.26 -11.24 1.02
C LYS A 46 16.95 -10.13 0.25
N ILE A 47 17.68 -9.28 0.97
CA ILE A 47 18.58 -8.26 0.42
C ILE A 47 19.90 -8.37 1.15
N ASN A 48 20.98 -8.74 0.45
CA ASN A 48 22.30 -8.97 1.03
C ASN A 48 22.28 -9.92 2.26
N GLY A 49 21.45 -10.96 2.20
CA GLY A 49 21.29 -11.94 3.29
C GLY A 49 20.29 -11.55 4.38
N TYR A 50 19.86 -10.29 4.47
CA TYR A 50 18.86 -9.83 5.43
C TYR A 50 17.45 -10.09 4.95
N ILE A 51 16.57 -10.56 5.83
CA ILE A 51 15.15 -10.70 5.53
C ILE A 51 14.52 -9.30 5.44
N LYS A 52 13.78 -9.07 4.37
CA LYS A 52 13.06 -7.83 4.10
C LYS A 52 11.64 -8.14 3.63
N TRP A 53 10.77 -7.14 3.75
CA TRP A 53 9.49 -7.14 3.08
C TRP A 53 9.57 -6.21 1.89
N SER A 54 8.92 -6.62 0.80
CA SER A 54 8.97 -5.91 -0.47
C SER A 54 7.58 -5.88 -1.11
N ILE A 55 7.33 -4.78 -1.82
CA ILE A 55 6.14 -4.57 -2.64
C ILE A 55 6.60 -4.47 -4.09
N ASN A 56 6.08 -5.35 -4.95
CA ASN A 56 6.51 -5.45 -6.35
C ASN A 56 8.05 -5.48 -6.49
N ASN A 57 8.71 -6.29 -5.65
CA ASN A 57 10.16 -6.47 -5.60
C ASN A 57 10.99 -5.25 -5.13
N ILE A 58 10.37 -4.21 -4.58
CA ILE A 58 11.04 -3.06 -3.96
C ILE A 58 10.75 -3.07 -2.45
N SER A 59 11.79 -3.06 -1.64
CA SER A 59 11.72 -2.86 -0.18
C SER A 59 11.90 -1.39 0.14
N LEU A 60 10.93 -0.77 0.81
CA LEU A 60 10.94 0.66 1.10
C LEU A 60 12.08 1.02 2.06
N VAL A 61 12.85 2.05 1.71
CA VAL A 61 13.82 2.71 2.58
C VAL A 61 13.53 4.20 2.56
N LEU A 62 13.14 4.80 3.68
CA LEU A 62 12.86 6.24 3.68
C LEU A 62 14.15 7.07 3.57
N PRO A 63 14.19 8.10 2.70
CA PRO A 63 15.34 9.00 2.60
C PRO A 63 15.43 9.93 3.82
N SER A 64 16.60 10.55 3.99
CA SER A 64 16.80 11.59 5.02
C SER A 64 16.14 12.93 4.69
N THR A 65 15.69 13.12 3.45
CA THR A 65 14.98 14.34 3.01
C THR A 65 13.49 14.04 2.91
N PRO A 66 12.60 14.87 3.47
CA PRO A 66 11.16 14.60 3.47
C PRO A 66 10.59 14.62 2.05
N HIS A 67 9.87 13.56 1.66
CA HIS A 67 9.29 13.42 0.32
C HIS A 67 8.48 14.63 -0.12
N LEU A 68 7.64 15.19 0.76
CA LEU A 68 6.81 16.34 0.43
C LEU A 68 7.66 17.56 0.01
N GLY A 69 8.71 17.86 0.78
CA GLY A 69 9.64 18.93 0.44
C GLY A 69 10.46 18.61 -0.82
N SER A 70 10.93 17.36 -0.96
CA SER A 70 11.66 16.93 -2.16
C SER A 70 10.84 17.13 -3.44
N ILE A 71 9.56 16.77 -3.42
CA ILE A 71 8.69 16.88 -4.60
C ILE A 71 8.31 18.36 -4.83
N LYS A 72 7.87 19.08 -3.79
CA LYS A 72 7.43 20.48 -3.91
C LYS A 72 8.53 21.40 -4.45
N TYR A 73 9.77 21.19 -4.03
CA TYR A 73 10.92 22.01 -4.43
C TYR A 73 11.80 21.38 -5.51
N GLY A 74 11.34 20.31 -6.17
CA GLY A 74 12.01 19.75 -7.36
C GLY A 74 13.37 19.07 -7.09
N MET A 75 13.60 18.54 -5.89
CA MET A 75 14.85 17.89 -5.49
C MET A 75 14.90 16.44 -5.94
N GLN A 76 15.16 16.23 -7.23
CA GLN A 76 15.14 14.89 -7.83
C GLN A 76 16.18 13.94 -7.23
N ASP A 77 17.36 14.44 -6.86
CA ASP A 77 18.45 13.64 -6.27
C ASP A 77 18.11 13.06 -4.89
N ALA A 78 17.05 13.55 -4.23
CA ALA A 78 16.60 13.03 -2.94
C ALA A 78 15.73 11.76 -3.06
N LEU A 79 15.28 11.42 -4.26
CA LEU A 79 14.36 10.32 -4.54
C LEU A 79 14.98 9.34 -5.53
N HIS A 80 14.71 8.04 -5.36
CA HIS A 80 15.05 7.07 -6.39
C HIS A 80 14.33 7.43 -7.69
N ALA A 81 15.12 7.52 -8.76
CA ALA A 81 14.60 7.77 -10.09
C ALA A 81 13.73 6.60 -10.58
N GLY A 82 12.73 6.92 -11.40
CA GLY A 82 11.87 5.95 -12.06
C GLY A 82 10.54 5.70 -11.35
N LYS A 83 9.55 5.37 -12.17
CA LYS A 83 8.20 4.98 -11.72
C LYS A 83 8.27 3.59 -11.08
N PRO A 84 7.78 3.40 -9.84
CA PRO A 84 7.72 2.06 -9.26
C PRO A 84 6.75 1.17 -10.05
N PRO A 85 6.93 -0.17 -10.05
CA PRO A 85 6.04 -1.07 -10.76
C PRO A 85 4.61 -1.00 -10.20
N GLU A 86 3.62 -0.86 -11.08
CA GLU A 86 2.19 -0.84 -10.73
C GLU A 86 1.52 -2.20 -10.90
N ASP A 87 2.27 -3.21 -11.30
CA ASP A 87 1.84 -4.60 -11.41
C ASP A 87 3.03 -5.53 -11.18
N PHE A 88 2.76 -6.83 -11.13
CA PHE A 88 3.74 -7.89 -10.92
C PHE A 88 3.61 -8.98 -12.01
N PRO A 89 4.67 -9.74 -12.28
CA PRO A 89 4.69 -10.69 -13.40
C PRO A 89 3.48 -11.63 -13.42
N SER A 90 2.86 -11.79 -14.59
CA SER A 90 1.68 -12.62 -14.78
C SER A 90 1.92 -14.10 -14.47
N ASN A 91 3.16 -14.55 -14.61
CA ASN A 91 3.62 -15.90 -14.29
C ASN A 91 4.11 -16.08 -12.84
N TYR A 92 3.98 -15.06 -11.98
CA TYR A 92 4.32 -15.20 -10.57
C TYR A 92 3.31 -16.13 -9.87
N ASP A 93 3.81 -17.23 -9.32
CA ASP A 93 3.03 -18.18 -8.52
C ASP A 93 2.99 -17.72 -7.05
N VAL A 94 1.81 -17.27 -6.61
CA VAL A 94 1.59 -16.75 -5.25
C VAL A 94 1.52 -17.84 -4.18
N MET A 95 1.45 -19.12 -4.57
CA MET A 95 1.26 -20.24 -3.66
C MET A 95 2.57 -20.85 -3.16
N ILE A 96 3.68 -20.59 -3.86
CA ILE A 96 5.00 -21.13 -3.53
C ILE A 96 5.97 -20.01 -3.11
N PRO A 97 7.01 -20.32 -2.31
CA PRO A 97 8.03 -19.33 -1.98
C PRO A 97 8.63 -18.68 -3.24
N PRO A 98 9.05 -17.41 -3.17
CA PRO A 98 9.64 -16.72 -4.31
C PRO A 98 10.85 -17.50 -4.86
N ILE A 99 10.78 -17.91 -6.13
CA ILE A 99 11.83 -18.67 -6.82
C ILE A 99 13.18 -17.95 -6.70
N ASN A 100 13.16 -16.63 -6.86
CA ASN A 100 14.29 -15.76 -6.57
C ASN A 100 13.89 -14.81 -5.43
N PRO A 101 14.42 -15.01 -4.21
CA PRO A 101 14.08 -14.16 -3.08
C PRO A 101 14.81 -12.81 -3.12
N ASN A 102 15.70 -12.54 -4.09
CA ASN A 102 16.41 -11.26 -4.17
C ASN A 102 15.46 -10.12 -4.52
N SER A 103 15.56 -9.02 -3.77
CA SER A 103 14.81 -7.78 -3.98
C SER A 103 15.75 -6.58 -3.92
N THR A 104 15.30 -5.43 -4.41
CA THR A 104 16.03 -4.15 -4.33
C THR A 104 15.46 -3.26 -3.23
N GLN A 105 16.24 -2.27 -2.81
CA GLN A 105 15.75 -1.21 -1.93
C GLN A 105 15.45 0.04 -2.75
N GLY A 106 14.45 0.80 -2.32
CA GLY A 106 14.09 2.05 -2.99
C GLY A 106 13.20 2.96 -2.14
N ASN A 107 13.14 4.22 -2.55
CA ASN A 107 12.21 5.24 -2.03
C ASN A 107 11.38 5.84 -3.17
N ASN A 108 11.02 4.99 -4.15
CA ASN A 108 10.20 5.39 -5.27
C ASN A 108 8.82 5.86 -4.79
N VAL A 109 8.26 6.83 -5.50
CA VAL A 109 6.96 7.41 -5.21
C VAL A 109 6.02 7.11 -6.38
N TYR A 110 4.86 6.55 -6.06
CA TYR A 110 3.75 6.42 -6.98
C TYR A 110 3.08 7.79 -7.13
N LYS A 111 3.36 8.47 -8.24
CA LYS A 111 2.71 9.74 -8.58
C LYS A 111 1.33 9.46 -9.15
N ILE A 112 0.30 9.85 -8.43
CA ILE A 112 -1.10 9.68 -8.77
C ILE A 112 -1.66 11.00 -9.28
N GLU A 113 -2.44 10.92 -10.36
CA GLU A 113 -3.13 12.09 -10.90
C GLU A 113 -4.16 12.61 -9.90
N PHE A 114 -4.16 13.92 -9.63
CA PHE A 114 -5.07 14.53 -8.68
C PHE A 114 -6.54 14.41 -9.15
N ASN A 115 -7.45 14.16 -8.21
CA ASN A 115 -8.88 13.87 -8.43
C ASN A 115 -9.18 12.61 -9.27
N SER A 116 -8.21 11.72 -9.45
CA SER A 116 -8.42 10.43 -10.11
C SER A 116 -8.98 9.37 -9.14
N THR A 117 -9.66 8.34 -9.66
CA THR A 117 -10.21 7.23 -8.85
C THR A 117 -9.32 6.00 -9.00
N ILE A 118 -8.72 5.56 -7.91
CA ILE A 118 -7.69 4.53 -7.93
C ILE A 118 -8.20 3.24 -7.30
N ASP A 119 -8.09 2.14 -8.05
CA ASP A 119 -8.18 0.79 -7.49
C ASP A 119 -6.80 0.30 -7.08
N VAL A 120 -6.69 -0.22 -5.86
CA VAL A 120 -5.50 -0.92 -5.40
C VAL A 120 -5.85 -2.36 -5.08
N ILE A 121 -5.14 -3.28 -5.73
CA ILE A 121 -5.23 -4.72 -5.47
C ILE A 121 -4.03 -5.11 -4.63
N LEU A 122 -4.26 -5.39 -3.36
CA LEU A 122 -3.26 -5.99 -2.49
C LEU A 122 -3.26 -7.50 -2.73
N GLN A 123 -2.20 -8.02 -3.33
CA GLN A 123 -1.99 -9.45 -3.54
C GLN A 123 -1.07 -10.01 -2.46
N ASN A 124 -1.55 -10.98 -1.69
CA ASN A 124 -0.72 -11.75 -0.77
C ASN A 124 -0.04 -12.92 -1.49
N ALA A 125 1.07 -13.40 -0.95
CA ALA A 125 1.83 -14.52 -1.50
C ALA A 125 2.43 -15.39 -0.39
N CYS A 126 3.02 -16.51 -0.80
CA CYS A 126 3.85 -17.34 0.06
C CYS A 126 5.10 -16.54 0.51
N ALA A 127 5.43 -16.63 1.79
CA ALA A 127 6.65 -16.11 2.37
C ALA A 127 7.87 -16.98 1.97
N LEU A 128 9.03 -16.71 2.57
CA LEU A 128 10.23 -17.52 2.33
C LEU A 128 10.10 -18.98 2.78
N SER A 129 9.22 -19.23 3.75
CA SER A 129 8.92 -20.58 4.24
C SER A 129 7.77 -21.20 3.45
N VAL A 130 7.95 -22.46 3.07
CA VAL A 130 6.93 -23.22 2.31
C VAL A 130 5.61 -23.25 3.08
N ASN A 131 4.51 -23.02 2.38
CA ASN A 131 3.14 -23.01 2.92
C ASN A 131 2.88 -21.98 4.02
N VAL A 132 3.69 -20.90 4.09
CA VAL A 132 3.49 -19.80 5.04
C VAL A 132 3.03 -18.57 4.27
N SER A 133 1.90 -18.01 4.63
CA SER A 133 1.43 -16.69 4.22
C SER A 133 0.70 -16.07 5.40
N GLU A 134 0.96 -14.80 5.70
CA GLU A 134 0.48 -14.14 6.92
C GLU A 134 -0.68 -13.18 6.63
N ILE A 135 -1.37 -12.72 7.67
CA ILE A 135 -2.32 -11.62 7.56
C ILE A 135 -1.56 -10.30 7.63
N HIS A 136 -1.76 -9.41 6.66
CA HIS A 136 -1.16 -8.07 6.68
C HIS A 136 -2.26 -6.99 6.74
N PRO A 137 -2.35 -6.21 7.83
CA PRO A 137 -3.20 -5.02 7.87
C PRO A 137 -2.52 -3.90 7.10
N TRP A 138 -3.17 -3.38 6.06
CA TRP A 138 -2.71 -2.26 5.24
C TRP A 138 -3.47 -0.99 5.62
N HIS A 139 -2.72 0.07 5.88
CA HIS A 139 -3.24 1.37 6.30
C HIS A 139 -2.84 2.46 5.32
N LEU A 140 -3.82 3.26 4.87
CA LEU A 140 -3.62 4.41 3.99
C LEU A 140 -3.72 5.72 4.79
N HIS A 141 -2.71 6.56 4.64
CA HIS A 141 -2.69 7.90 5.23
C HIS A 141 -3.51 8.87 4.36
N GLY A 142 -4.06 9.90 4.99
CA GLY A 142 -4.72 11.03 4.30
C GLY A 142 -6.07 10.70 3.65
N HIS A 143 -6.53 9.44 3.71
CA HIS A 143 -7.72 8.97 3.03
C HIS A 143 -8.44 7.88 3.82
N ASP A 144 -9.77 7.83 3.68
CA ASP A 144 -10.50 6.58 3.77
C ASP A 144 -10.70 6.00 2.35
N PHE A 145 -10.92 4.70 2.27
CA PHE A 145 -11.16 3.95 1.04
C PHE A 145 -12.33 3.00 1.18
N TRP A 146 -13.00 2.70 0.07
CA TRP A 146 -14.00 1.64 0.01
C TRP A 146 -13.34 0.29 -0.12
N VAL A 147 -13.71 -0.65 0.73
CA VAL A 147 -13.28 -2.05 0.56
C VAL A 147 -14.21 -2.76 -0.41
N LEU A 148 -13.75 -2.94 -1.65
CA LEU A 148 -14.55 -3.47 -2.74
C LEU A 148 -14.75 -4.97 -2.65
N GLY A 149 -13.76 -5.69 -2.13
CA GLY A 149 -13.86 -7.14 -2.01
C GLY A 149 -12.57 -7.82 -1.59
N TYR A 150 -12.71 -9.12 -1.37
CA TYR A 150 -11.65 -10.03 -0.98
C TYR A 150 -11.78 -11.29 -1.84
N GLY A 151 -10.69 -12.02 -2.04
CA GLY A 151 -10.73 -13.32 -2.67
C GLY A 151 -9.54 -14.19 -2.32
N GLU A 152 -9.62 -15.46 -2.71
CA GLU A 152 -8.55 -16.43 -2.55
C GLU A 152 -7.73 -16.53 -3.83
N GLY A 153 -6.47 -16.94 -3.70
CA GLY A 153 -5.54 -17.13 -4.80
C GLY A 153 -5.04 -15.82 -5.40
N ARG A 154 -4.59 -15.91 -6.65
CA ARG A 154 -4.16 -14.75 -7.44
C ARG A 154 -5.39 -14.00 -7.95
N PHE A 155 -5.42 -12.68 -7.78
CA PHE A 155 -6.41 -11.82 -8.42
C PHE A 155 -6.38 -11.96 -9.95
N GLY A 156 -7.55 -12.14 -10.55
CA GLY A 156 -7.76 -12.13 -12.00
C GLY A 156 -8.83 -11.14 -12.43
N ASP A 157 -8.86 -10.74 -13.70
CA ASP A 157 -9.82 -9.72 -14.18
C ASP A 157 -11.29 -10.15 -14.02
N THR A 158 -11.57 -11.46 -13.99
CA THR A 158 -12.90 -12.00 -13.68
C THR A 158 -13.39 -11.63 -12.27
N ASP A 159 -12.49 -11.29 -11.37
CA ASP A 159 -12.80 -10.92 -9.98
C ASP A 159 -13.39 -9.52 -9.87
N ILE A 160 -13.16 -8.65 -10.86
CA ILE A 160 -13.70 -7.29 -10.90
C ILE A 160 -15.23 -7.33 -10.85
N ALA A 161 -15.85 -8.32 -11.49
CA ALA A 161 -17.30 -8.52 -11.46
C ALA A 161 -17.85 -8.83 -10.05
N ARG A 162 -16.99 -9.19 -9.10
CA ARG A 162 -17.34 -9.49 -7.70
C ARG A 162 -17.22 -8.27 -6.78
N PHE A 163 -16.77 -7.13 -7.28
CA PHE A 163 -16.63 -5.92 -6.47
C PHE A 163 -17.99 -5.46 -5.94
N ASN A 164 -18.06 -5.23 -4.63
CA ASN A 164 -19.20 -4.59 -4.01
C ASN A 164 -19.14 -3.09 -4.26
N LEU A 165 -19.89 -2.61 -5.27
CA LEU A 165 -20.08 -1.18 -5.53
C LEU A 165 -21.35 -0.61 -4.89
N LYS A 166 -22.14 -1.45 -4.21
CA LYS A 166 -23.45 -1.08 -3.66
C LYS A 166 -23.35 -0.53 -2.24
N ASN A 167 -22.65 -1.24 -1.36
CA ASN A 167 -22.49 -0.87 0.05
C ASN A 167 -21.12 -1.27 0.65
N PRO A 168 -19.99 -1.04 -0.04
CA PRO A 168 -18.68 -1.32 0.52
C PRO A 168 -18.40 -0.39 1.72
N PRO A 169 -17.83 -0.91 2.82
CA PRO A 169 -17.51 -0.07 3.98
C PRO A 169 -16.37 0.91 3.65
N LEU A 170 -16.45 2.12 4.20
CA LEU A 170 -15.35 3.09 4.22
C LEU A 170 -14.41 2.78 5.40
N ARG A 171 -13.11 2.64 5.14
CA ARG A 171 -12.08 2.37 6.14
C ARG A 171 -10.76 3.03 5.76
N ASN A 172 -9.88 3.21 6.74
CA ASN A 172 -8.47 3.55 6.52
C ASN A 172 -7.53 2.34 6.67
N THR A 173 -8.03 1.20 7.16
CA THR A 173 -7.25 -0.02 7.37
C THR A 173 -8.02 -1.26 6.91
N VAL A 174 -7.36 -2.15 6.17
CA VAL A 174 -7.93 -3.41 5.67
C VAL A 174 -6.89 -4.53 5.75
N VAL A 175 -7.32 -5.77 5.95
CA VAL A 175 -6.41 -6.92 5.96
C VAL A 175 -6.39 -7.60 4.59
N ILE A 176 -5.22 -8.10 4.18
CA ILE A 176 -5.13 -9.23 3.23
C ILE A 176 -4.96 -10.52 4.01
N PHE A 177 -5.77 -11.53 3.67
CA PHE A 177 -5.68 -12.87 4.26
C PHE A 177 -4.60 -13.72 3.56
N PRO A 178 -4.12 -14.81 4.19
CA PRO A 178 -3.14 -15.71 3.62
C PRO A 178 -3.55 -16.19 2.23
N PHE A 179 -2.61 -16.16 1.28
CA PHE A 179 -2.81 -16.60 -0.11
C PHE A 179 -4.00 -15.96 -0.85
N GLY A 180 -4.46 -14.79 -0.40
CA GLY A 180 -5.60 -14.10 -1.01
C GLY A 180 -5.24 -12.73 -1.57
N TRP A 181 -6.28 -12.02 -1.99
CA TRP A 181 -6.20 -10.64 -2.42
C TRP A 181 -7.28 -9.79 -1.76
N THR A 182 -7.07 -8.48 -1.73
CA THR A 182 -8.06 -7.49 -1.28
C THR A 182 -8.03 -6.29 -2.21
N ALA A 183 -9.21 -5.87 -2.65
CA ALA A 183 -9.38 -4.71 -3.53
C ALA A 183 -9.95 -3.53 -2.74
N ILE A 184 -9.31 -2.38 -2.85
CA ILE A 184 -9.79 -1.12 -2.30
C ILE A 184 -9.89 -0.06 -3.39
N ARG A 185 -10.77 0.93 -3.19
CA ARG A 185 -10.91 2.11 -4.06
C ARG A 185 -10.84 3.39 -3.24
N PHE A 186 -10.10 4.38 -3.72
CA PHE A 186 -10.11 5.73 -3.16
C PHE A 186 -10.07 6.77 -4.27
N VAL A 187 -10.35 8.03 -3.91
CA VAL A 187 -10.17 9.18 -4.81
C VAL A 187 -8.96 9.97 -4.33
N ALA A 188 -8.04 10.23 -5.24
CA ALA A 188 -6.78 10.95 -5.00
C ALA A 188 -7.01 12.47 -4.90
N ASN A 189 -7.78 12.92 -3.91
CA ASN A 189 -8.29 14.29 -3.81
C ASN A 189 -7.72 15.08 -2.63
N ASN A 190 -6.63 14.63 -2.02
CA ASN A 190 -5.98 15.27 -0.89
C ASN A 190 -4.51 15.63 -1.20
N PRO A 191 -4.23 16.89 -1.61
CA PRO A 191 -2.88 17.34 -1.99
C PRO A 191 -1.81 16.97 -0.96
N GLY A 192 -0.84 16.14 -1.34
CA GLY A 192 0.19 15.71 -0.41
C GLY A 192 0.97 14.47 -0.82
N VAL A 193 1.68 13.92 0.16
CA VAL A 193 2.43 12.68 0.07
C VAL A 193 2.01 11.77 1.22
N TRP A 194 1.51 10.60 0.88
CA TRP A 194 0.82 9.70 1.81
C TRP A 194 1.45 8.32 1.80
N ALA A 195 1.75 7.79 2.99
CA ALA A 195 2.18 6.41 3.11
C ALA A 195 0.99 5.47 2.97
N PHE A 196 1.21 4.35 2.28
CA PHE A 196 0.33 3.19 2.31
C PHE A 196 1.18 2.00 2.71
N HIS A 197 0.94 1.43 3.90
CA HIS A 197 1.88 0.47 4.47
C HIS A 197 1.23 -0.59 5.33
N CYS A 198 1.96 -1.68 5.54
CA CYS A 198 1.58 -2.67 6.54
C CYS A 198 1.67 -2.04 7.94
N HIS A 199 0.62 -2.20 8.74
CA HIS A 199 0.48 -1.63 10.08
C HIS A 199 0.98 -2.59 11.18
N ILE A 200 1.77 -3.60 10.79
CA ILE A 200 2.60 -4.40 11.69
C ILE A 200 3.98 -3.75 11.73
N GLU A 201 4.35 -3.18 12.87
CA GLU A 201 5.55 -2.35 13.02
C GLU A 201 6.85 -3.04 12.54
N PRO A 202 7.13 -4.32 12.88
CA PRO A 202 8.28 -5.02 12.32
C PRO A 202 8.28 -5.11 10.79
N HIS A 203 7.11 -5.25 10.16
CA HIS A 203 7.01 -5.34 8.70
C HIS A 203 7.30 -4.00 8.06
N LEU A 204 6.76 -2.90 8.61
CA LEU A 204 7.09 -1.54 8.18
C LEU A 204 8.59 -1.27 8.30
N HIS A 205 9.20 -1.61 9.45
CA HIS A 205 10.65 -1.49 9.67
C HIS A 205 11.47 -2.28 8.62
N MET A 206 10.94 -3.41 8.16
CA MET A 206 11.55 -4.25 7.13
C MET A 206 11.22 -3.82 5.69
N GLY A 207 10.50 -2.72 5.49
CA GLY A 207 10.25 -2.11 4.18
C GLY A 207 8.87 -2.39 3.55
N MET A 208 7.91 -2.94 4.31
CA MET A 208 6.57 -3.28 3.82
C MET A 208 5.65 -2.07 3.67
N GLY A 209 5.90 -1.25 2.65
CA GLY A 209 5.05 -0.11 2.34
C GLY A 209 5.41 0.56 1.03
N VAL A 210 4.56 1.49 0.62
CA VAL A 210 4.74 2.35 -0.56
C VAL A 210 4.38 3.79 -0.22
N ILE A 211 4.81 4.72 -1.07
CA ILE A 211 4.51 6.15 -0.94
C ILE A 211 3.69 6.59 -2.16
N PHE A 212 2.52 7.17 -1.91
CA PHE A 212 1.70 7.86 -2.89
C PHE A 212 1.95 9.37 -2.82
N SER A 213 1.89 10.05 -3.97
CA SER A 213 1.84 11.51 -4.03
C SER A 213 0.82 11.97 -5.04
N GLU A 214 0.05 13.00 -4.70
CA GLU A 214 -1.00 13.56 -5.54
C GLU A 214 -1.10 15.07 -5.28
N GLY A 215 -1.34 15.85 -6.34
CA GLY A 215 -1.60 17.30 -6.23
C GLY A 215 -0.54 18.09 -5.45
N VAL A 216 0.73 17.68 -5.43
CA VAL A 216 1.76 18.31 -4.57
C VAL A 216 1.97 19.79 -4.91
N GLU A 217 1.73 20.18 -6.16
CA GLU A 217 1.71 21.56 -6.63
C GLU A 217 0.62 22.43 -5.97
N LEU A 218 -0.44 21.81 -5.44
CA LEU A 218 -1.54 22.48 -4.74
C LEU A 218 -1.26 22.63 -3.23
N VAL A 219 -0.22 22.00 -2.70
CA VAL A 219 0.18 22.13 -1.29
C VAL A 219 0.63 23.56 -1.04
N GLY A 220 0.13 24.17 0.04
CA GLY A 220 0.50 25.52 0.46
C GLY A 220 1.95 25.65 0.97
N ASN A 221 2.16 26.61 1.87
CA ASN A 221 3.46 26.78 2.52
C ASN A 221 3.71 25.65 3.52
N ILE A 222 4.84 24.98 3.37
CA ILE A 222 5.29 23.96 4.32
C ILE A 222 6.02 24.68 5.47
N PRO A 223 5.70 24.39 6.75
CA PRO A 223 6.43 24.94 7.90
C PRO A 223 7.94 24.72 7.76
N SER A 224 8.73 25.76 8.05
CA SER A 224 10.19 25.72 7.89
C SER A 224 10.82 24.57 8.67
N GLU A 225 10.31 24.27 9.87
CA GLU A 225 10.76 23.20 10.75
C GLU A 225 10.70 21.83 10.06
N ALA A 226 9.66 21.60 9.24
CA ALA A 226 9.47 20.36 8.48
C ALA A 226 10.42 20.22 7.28
N LEU A 227 11.16 21.28 6.94
CA LEU A 227 12.10 21.32 5.82
C LEU A 227 13.57 21.39 6.27
N THR A 228 13.86 21.44 7.57
CA THR A 228 15.21 21.70 8.12
C THR A 228 16.24 20.56 7.97
N CYS A 229 15.89 19.43 7.35
CA CYS A 229 16.79 18.27 7.20
C CYS A 229 17.09 17.94 5.72
N GLY A 230 18.09 17.08 5.49
CA GLY A 230 18.41 16.58 4.14
C GLY A 230 18.71 17.69 3.11
N ALA A 231 18.25 17.50 1.88
CA ALA A 231 18.42 18.48 0.81
C ALA A 231 17.56 19.75 1.01
N THR A 232 16.39 19.63 1.65
CA THR A 232 15.53 20.78 1.95
C THR A 232 16.17 21.71 2.97
N GLY A 233 16.92 21.18 3.94
CA GLY A 233 17.66 21.99 4.91
C GLY A 233 18.77 22.80 4.24
N LYS A 234 19.50 22.19 3.29
CA LYS A 234 20.52 22.89 2.50
C LYS A 234 19.92 24.02 1.65
N MET A 235 18.76 23.78 1.04
CA MET A 235 18.03 24.80 0.28
C MET A 235 17.64 25.99 1.16
N LEU A 236 17.06 25.75 2.35
CA LEU A 236 16.65 26.83 3.25
C LEU A 236 17.83 27.71 3.69
N ILE A 237 18.97 27.11 4.05
CA ILE A 237 20.16 27.86 4.45
C ILE A 237 20.65 28.79 3.33
N ASN A 238 20.67 28.30 2.08
CA ASN A 238 21.14 29.07 0.94
C ASN A 238 20.22 30.24 0.56
N HIS A 239 18.95 30.25 0.97
CA HIS A 239 18.02 31.37 0.73
C HIS A 239 18.06 32.46 1.81
N HIS A 240 18.77 32.21 2.92
CA HIS A 240 18.95 33.18 4.01
C HIS A 240 20.33 33.87 3.98
N HIS A 241 21.14 33.62 2.94
CA HIS A 241 22.39 34.30 2.62
C HIS A 241 22.24 35.06 1.29
#